data_AF-A0A2G9THT4-F1
#
_entry.id   AF-A0A2G9THT4-F1
#
_cell.length_a   1.000
_cell.length_b   1.000
_cell.length_c   1.000
_cell.angle_alpha   90.00
_cell.angle_beta   90.00
_cell.angle_gamma   90.00
#
_symmetry.space_group_name_H-M   'P 1'
#
loop_
_entity.id
_entity.type
_entity.pdbx_description
1 polymer ?
#
loop_
_entity_poly.entity_id
_entity_poly.type
_entity_poly.pdbx_seq_one_letter_code
_entity_poly.pdbx_strand_id
1 'polypeptide(L)'
;GRYMRLKKDKLRYQVNVTGRPPNTASEIFKGISIFVNGYTDPSALELRNLIQLHGGEYHCYYEYGITTYVIATSLANVKCCGWKAVRSG
;
A
#
# COMPACT_ATOMS: atom_id res chain seq x y z
N GLY A 1 -2.62 20.37 -9.49
CA GLY A 1 -3.48 19.69 -10.49
C GLY A 1 -4.56 18.85 -9.82
N ARG A 2 -5.83 19.30 -9.85
CA ARG A 2 -6.95 18.64 -9.14
C ARG A 2 -7.44 17.35 -9.80
N TYR A 3 -7.34 17.26 -11.12
CA TYR A 3 -7.82 16.11 -11.90
C TYR A 3 -7.17 14.79 -11.49
N MET A 4 -5.84 14.77 -11.34
CA MET A 4 -5.10 13.57 -10.96
C MET A 4 -5.40 13.11 -9.53
N ARG A 5 -5.73 14.04 -8.62
CA ARG A 5 -6.13 13.70 -7.25
C ARG A 5 -7.48 13.00 -7.23
N LEU A 6 -8.48 13.57 -7.91
CA LEU A 6 -9.81 12.96 -8.03
C LEU A 6 -9.78 11.58 -8.71
N LYS A 7 -8.91 11.41 -9.72
CA LYS A 7 -8.72 10.11 -10.38
C LYS A 7 -8.14 9.07 -9.43
N LYS A 8 -7.15 9.43 -8.60
CA LYS A 8 -6.58 8.55 -7.58
C LYS A 8 -7.60 8.19 -6.51
N ASP A 9 -8.39 9.16 -6.03
CA ASP A 9 -9.42 8.94 -5.01
C ASP A 9 -10.49 7.95 -5.50
N LYS A 10 -10.96 8.11 -6.75
CA LYS A 10 -11.90 7.16 -7.35
C LYS A 10 -11.30 5.75 -7.46
N LEU A 11 -10.02 5.65 -7.84
CA LEU A 11 -9.33 4.37 -7.97
C LEU A 11 -9.21 3.68 -6.60
N ARG A 12 -8.84 4.44 -5.56
CA ARG A 12 -8.77 3.95 -4.17
C ARG A 12 -10.11 3.42 -3.70
N TYR A 13 -11.19 4.14 -3.97
CA TYR A 13 -12.54 3.71 -3.62
C TYR A 13 -12.90 2.37 -4.28
N GLN A 14 -12.68 2.23 -5.58
CA GLN A 14 -12.96 0.97 -6.29
C GLN A 14 -12.13 -0.20 -5.75
N VAL A 15 -10.86 0.05 -5.41
CA VAL A 15 -9.95 -0.98 -4.93
C VAL A 15 -10.28 -1.42 -3.51
N ASN A 16 -10.48 -0.47 -2.59
CA ASN A 16 -10.59 -0.73 -1.14
C ASN A 16 -12.03 -0.82 -0.62
N VAL A 17 -13.02 -0.25 -1.33
CA VAL A 17 -14.43 -0.29 -0.92
C VAL A 17 -15.19 -1.33 -1.74
N THR A 18 -15.15 -1.22 -3.07
CA THR A 18 -15.88 -2.16 -3.94
C THR A 18 -15.20 -3.53 -4.04
N GLY A 19 -13.86 -3.55 -4.03
CA GLY A 19 -13.09 -4.80 -4.11
C GLY A 19 -12.93 -5.54 -2.79
N ARG A 20 -13.50 -5.04 -1.69
CA ARG A 20 -13.31 -5.62 -0.37
C ARG A 20 -14.17 -6.88 -0.22
N PRO A 21 -13.63 -7.99 0.33
CA PRO A 21 -14.45 -9.16 0.62
C PRO A 21 -15.55 -8.79 1.64
N PRO A 22 -16.76 -9.37 1.50
CA PRO A 22 -17.92 -9.03 2.34
C PRO A 22 -17.74 -9.44 3.80
N ASN A 23 -16.90 -10.44 4.08
CA ASN A 23 -16.55 -10.88 5.42
C ASN A 23 -15.07 -10.62 5.67
N THR A 24 -14.77 -9.81 6.68
CA THR A 24 -13.41 -9.66 7.21
C THR A 24 -13.10 -10.82 8.14
N ALA A 25 -11.96 -11.49 7.92
CA ALA A 25 -11.55 -12.61 8.78
C ALA A 25 -11.06 -12.11 10.15
N SER A 26 -10.40 -10.95 10.18
CA SER A 26 -9.94 -10.28 11.39
C SER A 26 -9.68 -8.79 11.08
N GLU A 27 -9.40 -7.97 12.09
CA GLU A 27 -9.05 -6.55 11.92
C GLU A 27 -7.57 -6.24 12.25
N ILE A 28 -6.69 -7.24 12.17
CA ILE A 28 -5.26 -7.10 12.54
C ILE A 28 -4.51 -6.05 11.72
N PHE A 29 -4.97 -5.76 10.50
CA PHE A 29 -4.40 -4.73 9.62
C PHE A 29 -5.25 -3.46 9.54
N LYS A 30 -6.15 -3.24 10.50
CA LYS A 30 -6.96 -2.02 10.55
C LYS A 30 -6.07 -0.78 10.68
N GLY A 31 -6.25 0.17 9.76
CA GLY A 31 -5.42 1.39 9.68
C GLY A 31 -4.05 1.18 9.04
N ILE A 32 -3.79 -0.01 8.49
CA ILE A 32 -2.55 -0.30 7.75
C ILE A 32 -2.84 -0.21 6.25
N SER A 33 -2.07 0.63 5.56
CA SER A 33 -2.10 0.74 4.10
C SER A 33 -0.79 0.26 3.50
N ILE A 34 -0.85 -0.71 2.58
CA ILE A 34 0.33 -1.31 1.95
C ILE A 34 0.50 -0.87 0.50
N PHE A 35 1.74 -0.81 0.04
CA PHE A 35 2.10 -0.69 -1.38
C PHE A 35 3.09 -1.79 -1.74
N VAL A 36 2.82 -2.54 -2.80
CA VAL A 36 3.72 -3.59 -3.28
C VAL A 36 4.62 -3.03 -4.38
N ASN A 37 5.94 -3.15 -4.21
CA ASN A 37 6.94 -2.69 -5.16
C ASN A 37 7.76 -3.87 -5.70
N GLY A 38 7.68 -4.09 -7.00
CA GLY A 38 8.40 -5.15 -7.70
C GLY A 38 7.73 -6.51 -7.58
N TYR A 39 8.49 -7.55 -7.92
CA TYR A 39 8.03 -8.93 -7.86
C TYR A 39 7.95 -9.40 -6.41
N THR A 40 6.87 -10.10 -6.05
CA THR A 40 6.67 -10.72 -4.74
C THR A 40 6.14 -12.13 -4.88
N ASP A 41 6.49 -12.97 -3.91
CA ASP A 41 5.94 -14.30 -3.69
C ASP A 41 5.49 -14.39 -2.22
N PRO A 42 4.18 -14.35 -1.92
CA PRO A 42 3.03 -14.40 -2.83
C PRO A 42 2.81 -13.14 -3.68
N SER A 43 1.99 -13.26 -4.72
CA SER A 43 1.78 -12.19 -5.73
C SER A 43 1.12 -10.93 -5.13
N ALA A 44 1.30 -9.78 -5.79
CA ALA A 44 0.69 -8.51 -5.34
C ALA A 44 -0.84 -8.59 -5.21
N LEU A 45 -1.49 -9.42 -6.04
CA LEU A 45 -2.94 -9.66 -5.97
C LEU A 45 -3.32 -10.46 -4.72
N GLU A 46 -2.54 -11.47 -4.36
CA GLU A 46 -2.77 -12.24 -3.13
C GLU A 46 -2.51 -11.40 -1.88
N LEU A 47 -1.44 -10.60 -1.87
CA LEU A 47 -1.18 -9.65 -0.80
C LEU A 47 -2.32 -8.64 -0.65
N ARG A 48 -2.85 -8.13 -1.76
CA ARG A 48 -4.04 -7.27 -1.74
C ARG A 48 -5.21 -7.98 -1.06
N ASN A 49 -5.54 -9.20 -1.49
CA ASN A 49 -6.66 -9.95 -0.94
C ASN A 49 -6.48 -10.22 0.56
N LEU A 50 -5.28 -10.63 0.97
CA LEU A 50 -4.93 -10.88 2.37
C LEU A 50 -5.10 -9.62 3.23
N ILE A 51 -4.53 -8.49 2.81
CA ILE A 51 -4.64 -7.24 3.58
C ILE A 51 -6.10 -6.78 3.66
N GLN A 52 -6.83 -6.83 2.55
CA GLN A 52 -8.24 -6.40 2.53
C GLN A 52 -9.12 -7.30 3.39
N LEU A 53 -8.86 -8.61 3.40
CA LEU A 53 -9.55 -9.59 4.24
C LEU A 53 -9.33 -9.33 5.73
N HIS A 54 -8.16 -8.82 6.10
CA HIS A 54 -7.74 -8.57 7.48
C HIS A 54 -7.93 -7.11 7.93
N GLY A 55 -8.73 -6.33 7.20
CA GLY A 55 -9.11 -4.99 7.64
C GLY A 55 -8.19 -3.85 7.15
N GLY A 56 -7.14 -4.16 6.38
CA GLY A 56 -6.22 -3.16 5.83
C GLY A 56 -6.57 -2.67 4.43
N GLU A 57 -5.75 -1.75 3.93
CA GLU A 57 -5.92 -1.09 2.65
C GLU A 57 -4.76 -1.38 1.69
N TYR A 58 -5.08 -1.48 0.40
CA TYR A 58 -4.08 -1.65 -0.64
C TYR A 58 -3.99 -0.38 -1.49
N HIS A 59 -2.77 0.10 -1.72
CA HIS A 59 -2.50 1.22 -2.62
C HIS A 59 -1.85 0.70 -3.90
N CYS A 60 -2.42 1.07 -5.05
CA CYS A 60 -1.80 0.77 -6.35
C CYS A 60 -0.57 1.64 -6.65
N TYR A 61 -0.41 2.75 -5.95
CA TYR A 61 0.68 3.70 -6.11
C TYR A 61 1.23 4.11 -4.76
N TYR A 62 2.55 4.27 -4.65
CA TYR A 62 3.16 4.84 -3.47
C TYR A 62 2.71 6.29 -3.27
N GLU A 63 2.20 6.60 -2.09
CA GLU A 63 1.86 7.97 -1.69
C GLU A 63 2.51 8.30 -0.36
N TYR A 64 3.40 9.31 -0.40
CA TYR A 64 4.14 9.76 0.78
C TYR A 64 3.18 10.27 1.85
N GLY A 65 3.36 9.79 3.10
CA GLY A 65 2.52 10.15 4.23
C GLY A 65 1.14 9.46 4.28
N ILE A 66 0.82 8.60 3.30
CA ILE A 66 -0.44 7.84 3.27
C ILE A 66 -0.18 6.33 3.25
N THR A 67 0.81 5.86 2.48
CA THR A 67 1.24 4.46 2.52
C THR A 67 2.02 4.19 3.80
N THR A 68 1.53 3.30 4.65
CA THR A 68 2.15 2.93 5.93
C THR A 68 3.32 1.97 5.74
N TYR A 69 3.17 0.97 4.86
CA TYR A 69 4.19 -0.04 4.60
C TYR A 69 4.41 -0.28 3.11
N VAL A 70 5.66 -0.53 2.75
CA VAL A 70 6.06 -0.93 1.39
C VAL A 70 6.56 -2.36 1.44
N ILE A 71 5.92 -3.25 0.68
CA ILE A 71 6.30 -4.66 0.56
C ILE A 71 7.08 -4.80 -0.75
N ALA A 72 8.30 -5.33 -0.67
CA ALA A 72 9.17 -5.54 -1.82
C ALA A 72 10.10 -6.73 -1.57
N THR A 73 10.35 -7.56 -2.58
CA THR A 73 11.27 -8.72 -2.47
C THR A 73 12.71 -8.36 -2.81
N SER A 74 12.90 -7.42 -3.73
CA SER A 74 14.21 -6.87 -4.07
C SER A 74 14.10 -5.35 -4.12
N LEU A 75 14.42 -4.71 -3.01
CA LEU A 75 14.74 -3.29 -3.02
C LEU A 75 16.15 -3.18 -3.60
N ALA A 76 16.27 -2.69 -4.83
CA ALA A 76 17.58 -2.35 -5.37
C ALA A 76 18.34 -1.50 -4.33
N ASN A 77 19.52 -1.97 -3.91
CA ASN A 77 20.29 -1.46 -2.77
C ASN A 77 20.71 0.02 -2.89
N VAL A 78 20.40 0.69 -3.99
CA VAL A 78 20.79 2.08 -4.32
C VAL A 78 20.05 3.17 -3.53
N LYS A 79 19.20 2.84 -2.55
CA LYS A 79 18.57 3.84 -1.67
C LYS A 79 18.63 3.54 -0.17
N CYS A 80 19.42 2.57 0.28
CA CYS A 80 19.66 2.41 1.72
C CYS A 80 20.39 3.63 2.32
N CYS A 81 21.16 4.37 1.49
CA CYS A 81 21.90 5.57 1.92
C CYS A 81 21.08 6.87 1.98
N GLY A 82 19.82 6.91 1.51
CA GLY A 82 19.03 8.15 1.44
C GLY A 82 18.17 8.48 2.67
N TRP A 83 17.99 7.54 3.60
CA TRP A 83 17.04 7.71 4.72
C TRP A 83 17.69 8.11 6.06
N LYS A 84 19.03 8.24 6.12
CA LYS A 84 19.76 8.69 7.32
C LYS A 84 20.23 10.15 7.25
N ALA A 85 19.50 11.05 6.58
CA ALA A 85 19.97 12.44 6.44
C ALA A 85 18.86 13.49 6.56
N VAL A 86 17.91 13.35 7.49
CA VAL A 86 17.13 14.50 8.02
C VAL A 86 16.80 14.25 9.50
N ARG A 87 17.82 14.25 10.36
CA ARG A 87 17.66 14.50 11.79
C ARG A 87 18.98 14.92 12.41
N SER A 88 19.46 16.09 11.99
CA SER A 88 20.52 16.86 12.66
C SER A 88 20.41 18.28 12.14
N GLY A 89 20.08 19.22 13.01
CA GLY A 89 19.86 20.64 12.71
C GLY A 89 18.47 21.09 13.17
#